data_AF-A0A7V7D0D2-F1
#
_entry.id   AF-A0A7V7D0D2-F1
#
_cell.length_a   1.000
_cell.length_b   1.000
_cell.length_c   1.000
_cell.angle_alpha   90.00
_cell.angle_beta   90.00
_cell.angle_gamma   90.00
#
_symmetry.space_group_name_H-M   'P 1'
#
loop_
_entity.id
_entity.type
_entity.pdbx_description
1 polymer ?
#
loop_
_entity_poly.entity_id
_entity_poly.type
_entity_poly.pdbx_seq_one_letter_code
_entity_poly.pdbx_strand_id
1 'polypeptide(L)' 'MPKIMIVEDNLVAAMELEELLTARGYEVPGTALSGSEAVAMAETLLPDLILMDIQLPGEMDG' A
#
# COMPACT_ATOMS: atom_id res chain seq x y z
N MET A 1 -14.61 3.55 7.37
CA MET A 1 -13.90 4.56 6.56
C MET A 1 -13.32 3.84 5.35
N PRO A 2 -13.13 4.47 4.19
CA PRO A 2 -12.50 3.80 3.06
C PRO A 2 -11.09 3.35 3.43
N LYS A 3 -10.75 2.12 3.07
CA LYS A 3 -9.44 1.49 3.31
C LYS A 3 -8.56 1.63 2.09
N ILE A 4 -7.42 2.29 2.24
CA ILE A 4 -6.45 2.50 1.16
C ILE A 4 -5.16 1.77 1.53
N MET A 5 -4.82 0.73 0.79
CA MET A 5 -3.56 0.00 0.97
C MET A 5 -2.44 0.67 0.17
N ILE A 6 -1.23 0.68 0.71
CA ILE A 6 -0.04 1.24 0.07
C ILE A 6 0.86 0.10 -0.41
N VAL A 7 1.43 0.23 -1.60
CA VAL A 7 2.46 -0.67 -2.14
C VAL A 7 3.63 0.18 -2.63
N GLU A 8 4.72 0.18 -1.88
CA GLU A 8 5.84 1.12 -2.01
C GLU A 8 7.07 0.49 -1.35
N ASP A 9 8.20 0.38 -2.06
CA ASP A 9 9.41 -0.26 -1.52
C ASP A 9 10.27 0.71 -0.69
N ASN A 10 10.07 2.02 -0.87
CA ASN A 10 10.68 3.04 -0.04
C ASN A 10 9.83 3.35 1.21
N LEU A 11 10.26 2.79 2.35
CA LEU A 11 9.60 2.99 3.64
C LEU A 11 9.35 4.45 4.02
N VAL A 12 10.24 5.38 3.66
CA VAL A 12 10.03 6.81 3.98
C VAL A 12 8.87 7.38 3.17
N ALA A 13 8.82 7.08 1.87
CA ALA A 13 7.72 7.51 1.00
C ALA A 13 6.38 6.88 1.45
N ALA A 14 6.39 5.59 1.82
CA ALA A 14 5.22 4.90 2.34
C ALA A 14 4.69 5.55 3.62
N MET A 15 5.57 5.90 4.56
CA MET A 15 5.20 6.58 5.81
C MET A 15 4.62 7.98 5.55
N GLU A 16 5.23 8.77 4.66
CA GLU A 16 4.71 10.09 4.28
C GLU A 16 3.31 9.98 3.67
N LEU A 17 3.07 8.97 2.83
CA LEU A 17 1.77 8.71 2.22
C LEU A 17 0.74 8.24 3.27
N GLU A 18 1.12 7.36 4.18
CA GLU A 18 0.28 6.91 5.28
C GLU A 18 -0.16 8.09 6.17
N GLU A 19 0.76 8.97 6.56
CA GLU A 19 0.45 10.18 7.32
C GLU A 19 -0.53 11.09 6.55
N LEU A 20 -0.32 11.26 5.25
CA LEU A 20 -1.18 12.09 4.39
C LEU A 20 -2.61 11.53 4.29
N LEU A 21 -2.75 10.22 4.15
CA LEU A 21 -4.02 9.52 4.02
C LEU A 21 -4.79 9.51 5.35
N THR A 22 -4.11 9.17 6.44
CA THR A 22 -4.71 9.14 7.78
C THR A 22 -5.13 10.55 8.24
N ALA A 23 -4.33 11.58 7.95
CA ALA A 23 -4.70 12.99 8.20
C ALA A 23 -5.96 13.43 7.42
N ARG A 24 -6.30 12.75 6.31
CA ARG A 24 -7.53 12.98 5.54
C ARG A 24 -8.70 12.08 5.94
N GLY A 25 -8.54 11.25 6.98
CA GLY A 25 -9.61 10.39 7.52
C GLY A 25 -9.77 9.06 6.78
N TYR A 26 -8.76 8.63 6.01
CA TYR A 26 -8.71 7.29 5.45
C TYR A 26 -8.08 6.31 6.44
N GLU A 27 -8.42 5.03 6.29
CA GLU A 27 -7.78 3.94 7.00
C GLU A 27 -6.70 3.33 6.09
N VAL A 28 -5.50 3.12 6.63
CA VAL A 28 -4.41 2.42 5.93
C VAL A 28 -4.26 1.05 6.59
N PRO A 29 -4.88 -0.02 6.05
CA PRO A 29 -4.92 -1.32 6.71
C PRO A 29 -3.58 -2.07 6.64
N GLY A 30 -2.68 -1.63 5.76
CA GLY A 30 -1.36 -2.24 5.56
C GLY A 30 -0.56 -1.57 4.44
N THR A 31 0.75 -1.81 4.49
CA THR A 31 1.74 -1.38 3.50
C THR A 31 2.53 -2.60 3.06
N ALA A 32 2.59 -2.85 1.75
CA ALA A 32 3.40 -3.90 1.15
C ALA A 32 4.65 -3.31 0.47
N LEU A 33 5.76 -4.06 0.49
CA LEU A 33 7.04 -3.63 -0.08
C LEU A 33 7.38 -4.32 -1.41
N SER A 34 6.50 -5.19 -1.89
CA SER A 34 6.65 -5.94 -3.15
C SER A 34 5.29 -6.32 -3.73
N GLY A 35 5.23 -6.60 -5.03
CA GLY A 35 3.98 -7.01 -5.69
C GLY A 35 3.40 -8.31 -5.12
N SER A 36 4.25 -9.28 -4.76
CA SER A 36 3.79 -10.55 -4.18
C SER A 36 3.18 -10.38 -2.79
N GLU A 37 3.78 -9.55 -1.95
CA GLU A 37 3.22 -9.16 -0.65
C GLU A 37 1.90 -8.39 -0.83
N ALA A 38 1.84 -7.48 -1.79
CA ALA A 38 0.65 -6.69 -2.10
C ALA A 38 -0.55 -7.58 -2.45
N VAL A 39 -0.37 -8.59 -3.29
CA VAL A 39 -1.42 -9.55 -3.65
C VAL A 39 -1.92 -10.30 -2.41
N ALA A 40 -1.01 -10.87 -1.61
CA ALA A 40 -1.38 -11.60 -0.40
C ALA A 40 -2.10 -10.72 0.64
N MET A 41 -1.66 -9.47 0.81
CA MET A 41 -2.30 -8.49 1.67
C MET A 41 -3.67 -8.07 1.14
N ALA A 42 -3.81 -7.82 -0.17
CA ALA A 42 -5.09 -7.39 -0.75
C ALA A 42 -6.19 -8.44 -0.58
N GLU A 43 -5.86 -9.73 -0.72
CA GLU A 43 -6.79 -10.85 -0.52
C GLU A 43 -7.31 -10.96 0.92
N THR A 44 -6.53 -10.49 1.90
CA THR A 44 -6.86 -10.60 3.33
C THR A 44 -7.46 -9.30 3.89
N LEU A 45 -6.86 -8.16 3.54
CA LEU A 45 -7.24 -6.84 4.04
C LEU A 45 -8.43 -6.26 3.28
N LEU A 46 -8.71 -6.73 2.06
CA LEU A 46 -9.83 -6.30 1.20
C LEU A 46 -9.94 -4.76 1.15
N PRO A 47 -8.90 -4.04 0.70
CA PRO A 47 -8.94 -2.58 0.61
C PRO A 47 -9.92 -2.11 -0.48
N ASP A 48 -10.42 -0.89 -0.34
CA ASP A 48 -11.29 -0.25 -1.35
C ASP A 48 -10.49 0.34 -2.51
N LEU A 49 -9.23 0.69 -2.25
CA LEU A 49 -8.26 1.25 -3.20
C LEU A 49 -6.84 0.80 -2.84
N ILE A 50 -6.00 0.59 -3.85
CA ILE A 50 -4.56 0.35 -3.69
C ILE A 50 -3.83 1.51 -4.38
N LEU A 51 -2.88 2.12 -3.68
CA LEU A 51 -1.88 3.01 -4.27
C LEU A 51 -0.59 2.22 -4.44
N MET A 52 -0.16 2.03 -5.68
CA MET A 52 0.91 1.10 -6.02
C MET A 52 1.97 1.79 -6.86
N ASP A 53 3.21 1.71 -6.40
CA ASP A 53 4.37 2.02 -7.24
C ASP A 53 4.45 0.99 -8.37
N ILE A 54 4.85 1.46 -9.55
CA ILE A 54 5.12 0.64 -10.71
C ILE A 54 6.41 -0.14 -10.42
N GLN A 55 7.50 0.55 -10.11
CA GLN A 55 8.80 -0.12 -9.96
C GLN A 55 8.96 -0.75 -8.58
N LEU A 56 8.58 -2.03 -8.47
CA LEU A 56 8.75 -2.82 -7.26
C LEU A 56 9.91 -3.80 -7.35
N PRO A 57 10.56 -4.14 -6.22
CA PRO A 57 11.61 -5.14 -6.18
C PRO A 57 11.06 -6.56 -6.33
N GLY A 58 11.89 -7.45 -6.88
CA GLY A 58 11.57 -8.87 -7.04
C GLY A 58 11.20 -9.25 -8.47
N GLU A 59 10.36 -10.27 -8.62
CA GLU A 59 9.95 -10.80 -9.93
C GLU A 59 8.67 -10.14 -10.49
N MET A 60 8.02 -9.29 -9.70
CA MET A 60 6.72 -8.68 -10.01
C MET A 60 6.77 -7.16 -9.78
N ASP A 61 6.42 -6.42 -10.82
CA ASP A 61 6.15 -4.96 -10.85
C ASP A 61 4.69 -4.68 -10.43
N GLY A 62 4.28 -3.42 -10.32
CA GLY A 62 2.93 -2.98 -10.00
C GLY A 62 1.90 -3.15 -11.13
#